data_AF-A0A925C6X2-F1
#
_entry.id   AF-A0A925C6X2-F1
#
_cell.length_a   1.000
_cell.length_b   1.000
_cell.length_c   1.000
_cell.angle_alpha   90.00
_cell.angle_beta   90.00
_cell.angle_gamma   90.00
#
_symmetry.space_group_name_H-M   'P 1'
#
loop_
_entity.id
_entity.type
_entity.pdbx_description
1 polymer ?
#
loop_
_entity_poly.entity_id
_entity_poly.type
_entity_poly.pdbx_seq_one_letter_code
_entity_poly.pdbx_strand_id
1 'polypeptide(L)'
;ADPRTSAEVRRRVEMLRADLDPVCLLAEIRAAQQRLVQLADDPMPMARVTPDAPPAIAAFLAGLRTAWHSGEVRPTAQAKPKQKRGCRRPDPVALVTDELQAWFEADPSRTGGELLARQQAAYPGRYSDGLLRTVQRRLKGWRGEIASALVFGAVRPPGSAAALSGTWA
;
A
#
# COMPACT_ATOMS: atom_id res chain seq x y z
N ALA A 1 15.66 -19.17 -38.51
CA ALA A 1 14.84 -19.97 -37.58
C ALA A 1 15.12 -19.50 -36.16
N ASP A 2 14.08 -19.29 -35.34
CA ASP A 2 14.25 -18.77 -33.96
C ASP A 2 14.94 -19.82 -33.06
N PRO A 3 16.06 -19.50 -32.39
CA PRO A 3 16.81 -20.42 -31.54
C PRO A 3 16.03 -20.88 -30.29
N ARG A 4 14.91 -20.24 -29.93
CA ARG A 4 14.09 -20.58 -28.77
C ARG A 4 13.17 -21.79 -28.98
N THR A 5 13.04 -22.27 -30.21
CA THR A 5 12.15 -23.39 -30.54
C THR A 5 12.97 -24.63 -30.87
N SER A 6 12.88 -25.67 -30.05
CA SER A 6 13.60 -26.92 -30.26
C SER A 6 13.17 -27.57 -31.59
N ALA A 7 14.11 -28.30 -32.22
CA ALA A 7 13.86 -28.99 -33.48
C ALA A 7 12.73 -30.04 -33.37
N GLU A 8 12.60 -30.65 -32.19
CA GLU A 8 11.55 -31.61 -31.86
C GLU A 8 10.14 -30.98 -31.87
N VAL A 9 9.99 -29.81 -31.23
CA VAL A 9 8.71 -29.07 -31.22
C VAL A 9 8.31 -28.69 -32.64
N ARG A 10 9.28 -28.30 -33.47
CA ARG A 10 9.01 -27.94 -34.88
C ARG A 10 8.53 -29.14 -35.70
N ARG A 11 9.21 -30.29 -35.59
CA ARG A 11 8.77 -31.53 -36.27
C ARG A 11 7.36 -31.93 -35.83
N ARG A 12 7.06 -31.82 -34.54
CA ARG A 12 5.72 -32.12 -34.02
C ARG A 12 4.66 -31.20 -34.61
N VAL A 13 4.93 -29.90 -34.74
CA VAL A 13 4.00 -28.93 -35.35
C VAL A 13 3.81 -29.21 -36.85
N GLU A 14 4.87 -29.59 -37.57
CA GLU A 14 4.80 -29.96 -38.98
C GLU A 14 3.94 -31.21 -39.21
N MET A 15 4.10 -32.24 -38.37
CA MET A 15 3.24 -33.43 -38.40
C MET A 15 1.78 -33.09 -38.12
N LEU A 16 1.51 -32.31 -37.07
CA LEU A 16 0.15 -31.88 -36.75
C LEU A 16 -0.49 -31.07 -37.87
N ARG A 17 0.29 -30.23 -38.57
CA ARG A 17 -0.18 -29.45 -39.71
C ARG A 17 -0.54 -30.32 -40.91
N ALA A 18 0.16 -31.43 -41.12
CA ALA A 18 -0.10 -32.34 -42.25
C ALA A 18 -1.46 -33.04 -42.12
N ASP A 19 -1.88 -33.35 -40.89
CA ASP A 19 -3.12 -34.08 -40.59
C ASP A 19 -4.32 -33.17 -40.26
N LEU A 20 -4.11 -31.84 -40.21
CA LEU A 20 -5.14 -30.90 -39.77
C LEU A 20 -6.11 -30.54 -40.89
N ASP A 21 -7.42 -30.55 -40.60
CA ASP A 21 -8.43 -29.90 -41.45
C ASP A 21 -8.43 -28.38 -41.19
N PRO A 22 -8.04 -27.54 -42.17
CA PRO A 22 -7.98 -26.10 -41.99
C PRO A 22 -9.36 -25.47 -41.79
N VAL A 23 -10.43 -26.07 -42.32
CA VAL A 23 -11.79 -25.53 -42.21
C VAL A 23 -12.33 -25.76 -40.80
N CYS A 24 -12.14 -26.96 -40.25
CA CYS A 24 -12.49 -27.26 -38.86
C CYS A 24 -11.73 -26.36 -37.89
N LEU A 25 -10.42 -26.17 -38.08
CA LEU A 25 -9.62 -25.27 -37.23
C LEU A 25 -10.16 -23.84 -37.23
N LEU A 26 -10.49 -23.29 -38.41
CA LEU A 26 -11.04 -21.93 -38.52
C LEU A 26 -12.41 -21.81 -37.85
N ALA A 27 -13.24 -22.86 -37.92
CA ALA A 27 -14.53 -22.90 -37.23
C ALA A 27 -14.34 -22.91 -35.70
N GLU A 28 -13.39 -23.68 -35.18
CA GLU A 28 -13.05 -23.70 -33.75
C GLU A 28 -12.52 -22.36 -33.25
N ILE A 29 -11.62 -21.73 -34.01
CA ILE A 29 -11.10 -20.39 -33.70
C ILE A 29 -12.25 -19.38 -33.63
N ARG A 30 -13.16 -19.41 -34.60
CA ARG A 30 -14.32 -18.51 -34.61
C ARG A 30 -15.26 -18.77 -33.43
N ALA A 31 -15.50 -20.02 -33.06
CA ALA A 31 -16.30 -20.37 -31.88
C ALA A 31 -15.66 -19.88 -30.57
N ALA A 32 -14.33 -20.03 -30.44
CA ALA A 32 -13.59 -19.51 -29.28
C ALA A 32 -13.64 -17.99 -29.20
N GLN A 33 -13.48 -17.30 -30.33
CA GLN A 33 -13.61 -15.83 -30.42
C GLN A 33 -15.01 -15.36 -30.05
N GLN A 34 -16.07 -16.05 -30.51
CA GLN A 34 -17.45 -15.73 -30.16
C GLN A 34 -17.72 -15.87 -28.65
N ARG A 35 -17.17 -16.89 -27.99
CA ARG A 35 -17.28 -17.04 -26.53
C ARG A 35 -16.60 -15.90 -25.77
N LEU A 36 -15.45 -15.41 -26.25
CA LEU A 36 -14.78 -14.27 -25.64
C LEU A 36 -15.58 -12.97 -25.80
N VAL A 37 -16.22 -12.78 -26.96
CA VAL A 37 -17.12 -11.64 -27.18
C VAL A 37 -18.32 -11.72 -26.24
N GLN A 38 -18.97 -12.88 -26.12
CA GLN A 38 -20.07 -13.08 -25.18
C GLN A 38 -19.64 -12.76 -23.74
N LEU A 39 -18.46 -13.20 -23.29
CA LEU A 39 -17.93 -12.87 -21.96
C LEU A 39 -17.62 -11.38 -21.75
N ALA A 40 -17.33 -10.64 -22.82
CA ALA A 40 -17.07 -9.20 -22.76
C ALA A 40 -18.37 -8.39 -22.81
N ASP A 41 -19.36 -8.87 -23.57
CA ASP A 41 -20.68 -8.26 -23.72
C ASP A 41 -21.59 -8.57 -22.54
N ASP A 42 -21.43 -9.72 -21.88
CA ASP A 42 -22.04 -9.97 -20.59
C ASP A 42 -21.29 -9.10 -19.56
N PRO A 43 -21.92 -8.05 -18.99
CA PRO A 43 -21.33 -7.37 -17.86
C PRO A 43 -21.39 -8.37 -16.73
N MET A 44 -20.33 -9.17 -16.59
CA MET A 44 -20.10 -9.97 -15.40
C MET A 44 -20.40 -9.04 -14.23
N PRO A 45 -21.27 -9.42 -13.28
CA PRO A 45 -21.46 -8.62 -12.09
C PRO A 45 -20.16 -8.77 -11.31
N MET A 46 -19.12 -8.05 -11.74
CA MET A 46 -18.23 -7.35 -10.86
C MET A 46 -19.20 -6.72 -9.89
N ALA A 47 -19.27 -7.30 -8.69
CA ALA A 47 -19.97 -6.68 -7.60
C ALA A 47 -19.38 -5.27 -7.54
N ARG A 48 -20.05 -4.32 -8.19
CA ARG A 48 -19.94 -2.93 -7.83
C ARG A 48 -20.36 -3.02 -6.39
N VAL A 49 -19.39 -2.94 -5.50
CA VAL A 49 -19.65 -2.57 -4.13
C VAL A 49 -20.19 -1.15 -4.27
N THR A 50 -21.45 -1.04 -4.69
CA THR A 50 -22.25 0.13 -4.45
C THR A 50 -22.37 0.14 -2.94
N PRO A 51 -21.74 1.10 -2.24
CA PRO A 51 -22.02 1.24 -0.83
C PRO A 51 -23.54 1.34 -0.67
N ASP A 52 -24.09 0.62 0.30
CA ASP A 52 -25.54 0.47 0.56
C ASP A 52 -26.28 1.82 0.70
N ALA A 53 -25.53 2.90 0.88
CA ALA A 53 -26.01 4.27 0.80
C ALA A 53 -24.97 5.19 0.14
N PRO A 54 -25.38 6.20 -0.64
CA PRO A 54 -24.48 7.25 -1.09
C PRO A 54 -23.90 7.99 0.13
N PRO A 55 -22.59 8.30 0.13
CA PRO A 55 -21.96 9.01 1.24
C PRO A 55 -22.62 10.39 1.42
N ALA A 56 -22.78 10.82 2.67
CA ALA A 56 -23.24 12.17 2.98
C ALA A 56 -22.41 13.21 2.20
N ILE A 57 -23.05 14.27 1.70
CA ILE A 57 -22.43 15.28 0.82
C ILE A 57 -21.12 15.82 1.40
N ALA A 58 -21.04 16.00 2.72
CA ALA A 58 -19.82 16.44 3.39
C ALA A 58 -18.64 15.46 3.21
N ALA A 59 -18.89 14.16 3.33
CA ALA A 59 -17.87 13.12 3.12
C ALA A 59 -17.46 13.03 1.64
N PHE A 60 -18.41 13.21 0.71
CA PHE A 60 -18.14 13.28 -0.71
C PHE A 60 -17.22 14.47 -1.06
N LEU A 61 -17.54 15.68 -0.56
CA LEU A 61 -16.72 16.88 -0.77
C LEU A 61 -15.34 16.77 -0.12
N ALA A 62 -15.24 16.12 1.05
CA ALA A 62 -13.95 15.82 1.68
C ALA A 62 -13.11 14.87 0.82
N GLY A 63 -13.74 13.88 0.18
CA GLY A 63 -13.10 12.96 -0.75
C GLY A 63 -12.58 13.64 -2.02
N LEU A 64 -13.30 14.62 -2.58
CA LEU A 64 -12.85 15.35 -3.78
C LEU A 64 -11.53 16.10 -3.55
N ARG A 65 -11.26 16.58 -2.33
CA ARG A 65 -10.00 17.25 -1.98
C ARG A 65 -8.77 16.35 -2.16
N THR A 66 -8.92 15.03 -2.01
CA THR A 66 -7.83 14.06 -2.12
C THR A 66 -7.93 13.18 -3.36
N ALA A 67 -9.10 13.11 -4.01
CA ALA A 67 -9.36 12.27 -5.18
C ALA A 67 -8.43 12.56 -6.37
N TRP A 68 -7.91 13.79 -6.49
CA TRP A 68 -6.94 14.16 -7.53
C TRP A 68 -5.55 13.55 -7.30
N HIS A 69 -5.18 13.18 -6.07
CA HIS A 69 -3.95 12.41 -5.80
C HIS A 69 -4.00 11.01 -6.39
N SER A 70 -5.20 10.48 -6.61
CA SER A 70 -5.46 9.16 -7.21
C SER A 70 -5.91 9.25 -8.67
N GLY A 71 -5.69 10.39 -9.34
CA GLY A 71 -6.20 10.69 -10.69
C GLY A 71 -5.98 9.55 -11.69
N GLU A 72 -6.98 9.33 -12.56
CA GLU A 72 -7.18 8.21 -13.51
C GLU A 72 -5.96 7.31 -13.74
N VAL A 73 -5.64 6.51 -12.73
CA VAL A 73 -4.78 5.37 -12.93
C VAL A 73 -5.71 4.33 -13.51
N ARG A 74 -5.67 4.14 -14.85
CA ARG A 74 -6.20 2.92 -15.46
C ARG A 74 -5.86 1.77 -14.51
N PRO A 75 -6.78 0.87 -14.13
CA PRO A 75 -6.44 -0.20 -13.17
C PRO A 75 -5.18 -1.00 -13.56
N THR A 76 -4.87 -1.04 -14.86
CA THR A 76 -3.65 -1.63 -15.47
C THR A 76 -2.40 -0.74 -15.47
N ALA A 77 -2.51 0.57 -15.25
CA ALA A 77 -1.39 1.52 -15.12
C ALA A 77 -0.91 1.69 -13.66
N GLN A 78 -1.56 1.02 -12.69
CA GLN A 78 -1.08 0.96 -11.31
C GLN A 78 0.30 0.30 -11.31
N ALA A 79 1.33 1.07 -10.98
CA ALA A 79 2.66 0.51 -10.76
C ALA A 79 2.54 -0.56 -9.68
N LYS A 80 2.98 -1.79 -9.99
CA LYS A 80 2.93 -2.91 -9.04
C LYS A 80 3.57 -2.45 -7.73
N PRO A 81 2.89 -2.57 -6.57
CA PRO A 81 3.41 -2.09 -5.31
C PRO A 81 4.77 -2.73 -5.07
N LYS A 82 5.82 -1.90 -4.96
CA LYS A 82 7.16 -2.39 -4.67
C LYS A 82 7.10 -3.08 -3.31
N GLN A 83 7.58 -4.31 -3.24
CA GLN A 83 7.76 -4.98 -1.96
C GLN A 83 8.65 -4.10 -1.07
N LYS A 84 8.14 -3.71 0.09
CA LYS A 84 8.92 -2.95 1.07
C LYS A 84 10.06 -3.85 1.50
N ARG A 85 11.30 -3.36 1.34
CA ARG A 85 12.47 -4.01 1.95
C ARG A 85 12.30 -3.87 3.46
N GLY A 86 12.15 -4.98 4.16
CA GLY A 86 12.10 -4.97 5.62
C GLY A 86 13.37 -4.36 6.22
N CYS A 87 13.22 -3.70 7.34
CA CYS A 87 14.30 -3.17 8.14
C CYS A 87 15.14 -4.34 8.67
N ARG A 88 16.46 -4.26 8.46
CA ARG A 88 17.39 -5.29 8.91
C ARG A 88 17.72 -5.20 10.40
N ARG A 89 17.40 -4.08 11.05
CA ARG A 89 17.77 -3.80 12.44
C ARG A 89 16.52 -3.46 13.27
N PRO A 90 16.34 -4.07 14.44
CA PRO A 90 15.27 -3.67 15.36
C PRO A 90 15.46 -2.21 15.80
N ASP A 91 14.37 -1.48 15.96
CA ASP A 91 14.42 -0.06 16.33
C ASP A 91 14.99 0.10 17.76
N PRO A 92 16.12 0.81 17.92
CA PRO A 92 16.75 1.03 19.22
C PRO A 92 15.87 1.82 20.20
N VAL A 93 14.90 2.59 19.73
CA VAL A 93 14.01 3.44 20.54
C VAL A 93 12.64 2.80 20.75
N ALA A 94 12.38 1.61 20.20
CA ALA A 94 11.07 0.95 20.31
C ALA A 94 10.58 0.83 21.75
N LEU A 95 11.47 0.39 22.66
CA LEU A 95 11.17 0.19 24.08
C LEU A 95 10.75 1.46 24.82
N VAL A 96 11.12 2.64 24.30
CA VAL A 96 10.83 3.92 24.97
C VAL A 96 9.86 4.81 24.20
N THR A 97 9.21 4.24 23.19
CA THR A 97 8.26 4.96 22.36
C THR A 97 7.17 5.61 23.21
N ASP A 98 6.62 4.85 24.15
CA ASP A 98 5.48 5.27 24.96
C ASP A 98 5.87 6.39 25.95
N GLU A 99 7.06 6.31 26.56
CA GLU A 99 7.57 7.39 27.43
C GLU A 99 7.83 8.67 26.64
N LEU A 100 8.45 8.55 25.45
CA LEU A 100 8.69 9.70 24.57
C LEU A 100 7.38 10.33 24.12
N GLN A 101 6.37 9.52 23.83
CA GLN A 101 5.04 10.01 23.46
C GLN A 101 4.39 10.73 24.64
N ALA A 102 4.42 10.15 25.85
CA ALA A 102 3.87 10.79 27.04
C ALA A 102 4.53 12.14 27.34
N TRP A 103 5.86 12.25 27.18
CA TRP A 103 6.56 13.53 27.34
C TRP A 103 6.23 14.53 26.24
N PHE A 104 6.02 14.07 25.01
CA PHE A 104 5.60 14.92 23.90
C PHE A 104 4.15 15.40 24.06
N GLU A 105 3.25 14.56 24.59
CA GLU A 105 1.86 14.93 24.86
C GLU A 105 1.75 15.92 26.03
N ALA A 106 2.61 15.80 27.03
CA ALA A 106 2.69 16.78 28.13
C ALA A 106 3.17 18.16 27.67
N ASP A 107 4.07 18.21 26.68
CA ASP A 107 4.61 19.46 26.14
C ASP A 107 4.96 19.32 24.64
N PRO A 108 4.00 19.62 23.75
CA PRO A 108 4.18 19.45 22.30
C PRO A 108 5.24 20.38 21.68
N SER A 109 5.67 21.41 22.40
CA SER A 109 6.66 22.39 21.94
C SER A 109 8.10 21.87 22.00
N ARG A 110 8.35 20.80 22.77
CA ARG A 110 9.70 20.24 22.99
C ARG A 110 10.37 19.78 21.72
N THR A 111 11.69 19.93 21.71
CA THR A 111 12.54 19.50 20.60
C THR A 111 12.97 18.03 20.75
N GLY A 112 13.27 17.38 19.62
CA GLY A 112 13.78 16.01 19.66
C GLY A 112 15.13 15.88 20.38
N GLY A 113 15.93 16.97 20.40
CA GLY A 113 17.19 17.02 21.15
C GLY A 113 16.97 17.01 22.66
N GLU A 114 16.02 17.81 23.15
CA GLU A 114 15.65 17.83 24.57
C GLU A 114 15.10 16.50 25.05
N LEU A 115 14.25 15.86 24.23
CA LEU A 115 13.71 14.54 24.56
C LEU A 115 14.80 13.46 24.57
N LEU A 116 15.75 13.51 23.64
CA LEU A 116 16.89 12.60 23.62
C LEU A 116 17.81 12.81 24.83
N ALA A 117 18.13 14.06 25.17
CA ALA A 117 18.96 14.38 26.32
C ALA A 117 18.30 13.92 27.63
N ARG A 118 16.99 14.10 27.76
CA ARG A 118 16.20 13.57 28.88
C ARG A 118 16.26 12.04 28.94
N GLN A 119 16.22 11.38 27.79
CA GLN A 119 16.35 9.93 27.69
C GLN A 119 17.72 9.42 28.13
N GLN A 120 18.78 10.10 27.71
CA GLN A 120 20.17 9.78 28.08
C GLN A 120 20.43 10.03 29.56
N ALA A 121 19.81 11.04 30.16
CA ALA A 121 19.87 11.30 31.59
C ALA A 121 19.12 10.22 32.41
N ALA A 122 17.96 9.77 31.94
CA ALA A 122 17.19 8.70 32.60
C ALA A 122 17.85 7.32 32.47
N TYR A 123 18.53 7.05 31.35
CA TYR A 123 19.17 5.77 31.05
C TYR A 123 20.59 5.97 30.49
N PRO A 124 21.56 6.29 31.37
CA PRO A 124 22.94 6.55 30.96
C PRO A 124 23.55 5.34 30.25
N GLY A 125 24.24 5.58 29.13
CA GLY A 125 24.94 4.54 28.34
C GLY A 125 24.05 3.67 27.44
N ARG A 126 22.72 3.81 27.49
CA ARG A 126 21.80 3.00 26.67
C ARG A 126 21.45 3.62 25.32
N TYR A 127 21.47 4.95 25.22
CA TYR A 127 21.05 5.70 24.03
C TYR A 127 22.19 6.61 23.55
N SER A 128 22.58 6.49 22.28
CA SER A 128 23.64 7.33 21.68
C SER A 128 23.05 8.53 20.94
N ASP A 129 23.88 9.56 20.72
CA ASP A 129 23.50 10.77 19.96
C ASP A 129 23.06 10.46 18.52
N GLY A 130 23.52 9.33 17.96
CA GLY A 130 23.11 8.85 16.63
C GLY A 130 21.61 8.58 16.50
N LEU A 131 20.87 8.54 17.62
CA LEU A 131 19.42 8.34 17.64
C LEU A 131 18.62 9.63 17.46
N LEU A 132 19.26 10.80 17.38
CA LEU A 132 18.57 12.08 17.23
C LEU A 132 17.66 12.11 16.01
N ARG A 133 18.11 11.59 14.86
CA ARG A 133 17.27 11.51 13.65
C ARG A 133 16.07 10.58 13.84
N THR A 134 16.21 9.50 14.61
CA THR A 134 15.12 8.57 14.91
C THR A 134 14.06 9.25 15.77
N VAL A 135 14.47 9.97 16.81
CA VAL A 135 13.56 10.73 17.68
C VAL A 135 12.86 11.84 16.90
N GLN A 136 13.60 12.65 16.13
CA GLN A 136 13.04 13.72 15.30
C GLN A 136 12.03 13.19 14.26
N ARG A 137 12.31 12.04 13.64
CA ARG A 137 11.39 11.42 12.67
C ARG A 137 10.08 10.99 13.32
N ARG A 138 10.13 10.46 14.55
CA ARG A 138 8.93 10.09 15.33
C ARG A 138 8.11 11.32 15.71
N LEU A 139 8.77 12.37 16.22
CA LEU A 139 8.12 13.65 16.53
C LEU A 139 7.46 14.27 15.31
N LYS A 140 8.09 14.19 14.13
CA LYS A 140 7.49 14.66 12.88
C LYS A 140 6.19 13.92 12.56
N GLY A 141 6.16 12.60 12.79
CA GLY A 141 4.95 11.78 12.65
C GLY A 141 3.83 12.26 13.58
N TRP A 142 4.12 12.33 14.88
CA TRP A 142 3.14 12.77 15.89
C TRP A 142 2.63 14.19 15.66
N ARG A 143 3.51 15.14 15.28
CA ARG A 143 3.09 16.50 14.92
C ARG A 143 2.20 16.50 13.68
N GLY A 144 2.48 15.64 12.70
CA GLY A 144 1.64 15.47 11.51
C GLY A 144 0.26 14.92 11.86
N GLU A 145 0.18 13.96 12.78
CA GLU A 145 -1.09 13.42 13.29
C GLU A 145 -1.91 14.47 14.04
N ILE A 146 -1.28 15.24 14.93
CA ILE A 146 -1.93 16.36 15.64
C ILE A 146 -2.42 17.41 14.64
N ALA A 147 -1.59 17.83 13.68
CA ALA A 147 -1.98 18.81 12.67
C ALA A 147 -3.13 18.29 11.80
N SER A 148 -3.08 17.02 11.41
CA SER A 148 -4.16 16.37 10.67
C SER A 148 -5.46 16.34 11.47
N ALA A 149 -5.41 15.99 12.76
CA ALA A 149 -6.57 16.02 13.63
C ALA A 149 -7.16 17.44 13.79
N LEU A 150 -6.32 18.46 13.94
CA LEU A 150 -6.74 19.86 14.02
C LEU A 150 -7.39 20.36 12.73
N VAL A 151 -6.84 20.01 11.57
CA VAL A 151 -7.30 20.49 10.25
C VAL A 151 -8.53 19.73 9.75
N PHE A 152 -8.57 18.42 9.98
CA PHE A 152 -9.61 17.54 9.44
C PHE A 152 -10.64 17.08 10.48
N GLY A 153 -10.53 17.52 11.72
CA GLY A 153 -11.54 17.30 12.76
C GLY A 153 -11.66 15.85 13.23
N ALA A 154 -10.59 15.05 13.13
CA ALA A 154 -10.62 13.70 13.66
C ALA A 154 -10.62 13.76 15.19
N VAL A 155 -11.77 13.41 15.80
CA VAL A 155 -11.86 13.07 17.22
C VAL A 155 -10.89 11.92 17.47
N ARG A 156 -9.79 12.19 18.18
CA ARG A 156 -9.05 11.11 18.85
C ARG A 156 -9.98 10.59 19.95
N PRO A 157 -10.50 9.35 19.90
CA PRO A 157 -11.20 8.83 21.05
C PRO A 157 -10.20 8.77 22.21
N PRO A 158 -10.52 9.34 23.39
CA PRO A 158 -9.71 9.15 24.57
C PRO A 158 -9.76 7.66 24.93
N GLY A 159 -8.65 6.94 24.73
CA GLY A 159 -8.50 5.57 25.24
C GLY A 159 -8.19 4.45 24.24
N SER A 160 -7.85 4.71 22.97
CA SER A 160 -7.28 3.64 22.13
C SER A 160 -5.78 3.47 22.39
N ALA A 161 -5.45 2.91 23.56
CA ALA A 161 -4.15 2.34 23.89
C ALA A 161 -4.01 0.88 23.39
N ALA A 162 -4.83 0.44 22.43
CA ALA A 162 -4.79 -0.93 21.96
C ALA A 162 -4.93 -0.99 20.44
N ALA A 163 -4.01 -1.74 19.83
CA ALA A 163 -4.01 -2.14 18.42
C ALA A 163 -3.56 -1.08 17.40
N LEU A 164 -2.37 -0.49 17.60
CA LEU A 164 -1.45 -0.27 16.48
C LEU A 164 -0.04 -0.73 16.89
N SER A 165 0.08 -2.01 17.21
CA SER A 165 1.25 -2.81 16.83
C SER A 165 1.31 -2.91 15.30
N GLY A 166 1.38 -1.74 14.64
CA GLY A 166 1.87 -1.63 13.29
C GLY A 166 3.36 -1.90 13.41
N THR A 167 3.73 -3.16 13.21
CA THR A 167 5.08 -3.59 12.91
C THR A 167 5.66 -2.64 11.87
N TRP A 168 6.43 -1.65 12.32
CA TRP A 168 7.36 -0.92 11.46
C TRP A 168 8.54 -1.86 11.20
N ALA A 169 8.27 -2.89 10.40
CA ALA A 169 9.27 -3.64 9.67
C ALA A 169 9.72 -2.80 8.48
#